data_AF-A0A367J1M4-F1
#
_entry.id   AF-A0A367J1M4-F1
#
_cell.length_a   1.000
_cell.length_b   1.000
_cell.length_c   1.000
_cell.angle_alpha   90.00
_cell.angle_beta   90.00
_cell.angle_gamma   90.00
#
_symmetry.space_group_name_H-M   'P 1'
#
loop_
_entity.id
_entity.type
_entity.pdbx_description
1 polymer ?
#
loop_
_entity_poly.entity_id
_entity_poly.type
_entity_poly.pdbx_seq_one_letter_code
_entity_poly.pdbx_strand_id
1 'polypeptide(L)'
;FEKRTSQSFAAWCKNRRLPFLNGKEIRRDGIRLRELYTMEDAYYDDLIESICSYLPNYQESLRNLIHNGYEIIGYARKSPTIDNIDTRTRLLQAMVDNLHERSFTSKVYVSTCSYSSTPFFERDLKNKDGIIDKLSQATGNTQGKIKLKYNMCKL
;
A
#
# COMPACT_ATOMS: atom_id res chain seq x y z
N PHE A 1 -14.92 -5.03 23.34
CA PHE A 1 -16.06 -5.36 22.44
C PHE A 1 -17.40 -5.51 23.19
N GLU A 2 -17.44 -5.36 24.52
CA GLU A 2 -18.57 -5.76 25.37
C GLU A 2 -19.79 -4.82 25.39
N LYS A 3 -19.77 -3.68 24.67
CA LYS A 3 -20.88 -2.70 24.68
C LYS A 3 -21.60 -2.53 23.33
N ARG A 4 -21.32 -3.37 22.33
CA ARG A 4 -21.93 -3.26 21.00
C ARG A 4 -22.93 -4.40 20.80
N THR A 5 -24.16 -4.04 20.45
CA THR A 5 -25.19 -5.04 20.11
C THR A 5 -24.84 -5.71 18.79
N SER A 6 -25.29 -6.95 18.60
CA SER A 6 -25.20 -7.68 17.32
C SER A 6 -25.76 -6.87 16.14
N GLN A 7 -26.81 -6.09 16.36
CA GLN A 7 -27.40 -5.17 15.38
C GLN A 7 -26.44 -4.04 14.99
N SER A 8 -25.78 -3.42 15.97
CA SER A 8 -24.78 -2.37 15.70
C SER A 8 -23.56 -2.91 14.94
N PHE A 9 -23.16 -4.15 15.21
CA PHE A 9 -22.12 -4.83 14.47
C PHE A 9 -22.55 -5.14 13.03
N ALA A 10 -23.76 -5.68 12.83
CA ALA A 10 -24.29 -5.96 11.49
C ALA A 10 -24.41 -4.69 10.63
N ALA A 11 -24.88 -3.58 11.22
CA ALA A 11 -24.92 -2.28 10.56
C ALA A 11 -23.52 -1.78 10.18
N TRP A 12 -22.55 -1.93 11.08
CA TRP A 12 -21.16 -1.57 10.81
C TRP A 12 -20.58 -2.39 9.65
N CYS A 13 -20.80 -3.71 9.62
CA CYS A 13 -20.35 -4.57 8.53
C CYS A 13 -20.95 -4.14 7.19
N LYS A 14 -22.25 -3.79 7.17
CA LYS A 14 -22.95 -3.31 5.97
C LYS A 14 -22.39 -1.99 5.47
N ASN A 15 -22.17 -1.03 6.38
CA ASN A 15 -21.59 0.27 6.05
C ASN A 15 -20.15 0.15 5.52
N ARG A 16 -19.38 -0.80 6.05
CA ARG A 16 -18.02 -1.11 5.60
C ARG A 16 -17.99 -1.97 4.33
N ARG A 17 -19.15 -2.39 3.80
CA ARG A 17 -19.27 -3.23 2.60
C ARG A 17 -18.36 -4.47 2.68
N LEU A 18 -18.36 -5.12 3.84
CA LEU A 18 -17.45 -6.25 4.07
C LEU A 18 -17.76 -7.39 3.07
N PRO A 19 -16.75 -7.99 2.42
CA PRO A 19 -16.95 -8.95 1.34
C PRO A 19 -17.81 -10.17 1.70
N PHE A 20 -17.76 -10.60 2.96
CA PHE A 20 -18.57 -11.74 3.44
C PHE A 20 -20.08 -11.48 3.35
N LEU A 21 -20.52 -10.22 3.24
CA LEU A 21 -21.93 -9.88 3.00
C LEU A 21 -22.40 -10.23 1.58
N ASN A 22 -21.48 -10.54 0.67
CA ASN A 22 -21.81 -11.05 -0.66
C ASN A 22 -21.96 -12.58 -0.67
N GLY A 23 -21.72 -13.26 0.46
CA GLY A 23 -21.90 -14.70 0.59
C GLY A 23 -23.34 -15.13 0.33
N LYS A 24 -23.50 -16.35 -0.19
CA LYS A 24 -24.79 -16.95 -0.51
C LYS A 24 -25.70 -16.97 0.72
N GLU A 25 -26.89 -16.42 0.55
CA GLU A 25 -27.87 -16.29 1.62
C GLU A 25 -28.77 -17.53 1.66
N ILE A 26 -28.93 -18.11 2.84
CA ILE A 26 -29.82 -19.25 3.08
C ILE A 26 -30.82 -18.90 4.19
N ARG A 27 -32.04 -19.44 4.11
CA ARG A 27 -33.04 -19.32 5.18
C ARG A 27 -33.18 -20.68 5.88
N ARG A 28 -33.03 -20.70 7.20
CA ARG A 28 -33.35 -21.84 8.07
C ARG A 28 -34.12 -21.33 9.28
N ASP A 29 -35.24 -21.98 9.61
CA ASP A 29 -36.08 -21.67 10.77
C ASP A 29 -36.47 -20.18 10.91
N GLY A 30 -36.76 -19.53 9.78
CA GLY A 30 -37.11 -18.10 9.74
C GLY A 30 -35.92 -17.14 9.92
N ILE A 31 -34.72 -17.66 10.16
CA ILE A 31 -33.48 -16.89 10.30
C ILE A 31 -32.71 -16.88 8.96
N ARG A 32 -32.16 -15.71 8.65
CA ARG A 32 -31.37 -15.45 7.46
C ARG A 32 -29.89 -15.62 7.76
N LEU A 33 -29.27 -16.62 7.15
CA LEU A 33 -27.86 -16.99 7.33
C LEU A 33 -27.06 -16.73 6.04
N ARG A 34 -25.74 -16.65 6.14
CA ARG A 34 -24.83 -16.62 4.99
C ARG A 34 -23.82 -17.75 5.08
N GLU A 35 -23.62 -18.46 3.97
CA GLU A 35 -22.55 -19.44 3.85
C GLU A 35 -21.22 -18.69 3.72
N LEU A 36 -20.31 -18.91 4.67
CA LEU A 36 -18.98 -18.31 4.71
C LEU A 36 -17.92 -19.41 4.76
N TYR A 37 -16.84 -19.20 4.03
CA TYR A 37 -15.63 -20.00 4.19
C TYR A 37 -14.83 -19.42 5.36
N THR A 38 -14.61 -20.25 6.38
CA THR A 38 -13.70 -19.95 7.48
C THR A 38 -12.42 -20.74 7.29
N MET A 39 -11.30 -20.17 7.71
CA MET A 39 -10.04 -20.90 7.77
C MET A 39 -10.17 -22.03 8.81
N GLU A 40 -9.61 -23.20 8.53
CA GLU A 40 -9.57 -24.30 9.50
C GLU A 40 -8.58 -23.96 10.63
N ASP A 41 -8.89 -24.40 11.85
CA ASP A 41 -8.11 -24.12 13.06
C ASP A 41 -6.63 -24.48 12.92
N ALA A 42 -6.33 -25.54 12.15
CA ALA A 42 -4.97 -26.01 11.89
C ALA A 42 -4.06 -24.98 11.19
N TYR A 43 -4.61 -23.95 10.53
CA TYR A 43 -3.83 -22.92 9.83
C TYR A 43 -3.69 -21.61 10.62
N TYR A 44 -4.30 -21.50 11.80
CA TYR A 44 -4.30 -20.23 12.55
C TYR A 44 -2.90 -19.86 13.04
N ASP A 45 -2.18 -20.81 13.61
CA ASP A 45 -0.85 -20.55 14.17
C ASP A 45 0.13 -20.14 13.06
N ASP A 46 0.15 -20.87 11.95
CA ASP A 46 0.96 -20.55 10.76
C ASP A 46 0.62 -19.16 10.19
N LEU A 47 -0.68 -18.80 10.15
CA LEU A 47 -1.10 -17.49 9.68
C LEU A 47 -0.65 -16.37 10.63
N ILE A 48 -0.82 -16.57 11.94
CA ILE A 48 -0.39 -15.62 12.96
C ILE A 48 1.12 -15.42 12.87
N GLU A 49 1.88 -16.50 12.82
CA GLU A 49 3.34 -16.46 12.66
C GLU A 49 3.73 -15.74 11.38
N SER A 50 3.09 -16.04 10.25
CA SER A 50 3.36 -15.37 8.98
C SER A 50 3.11 -13.86 9.06
N ILE A 51 2.01 -13.42 9.68
CA ILE A 51 1.69 -12.00 9.83
C ILE A 51 2.71 -11.31 10.75
N CYS A 52 3.01 -11.92 11.89
CA CYS A 52 3.90 -11.35 12.90
C CYS A 52 5.36 -11.29 12.44
N SER A 53 5.82 -12.31 11.71
CA SER A 53 7.21 -12.43 11.25
C SER A 53 7.50 -11.68 9.95
N TYR A 54 6.47 -11.36 9.14
CA TYR A 54 6.67 -10.76 7.82
C TYR A 54 7.48 -9.46 7.87
N LEU A 55 7.07 -8.48 8.70
CA LEU A 55 7.74 -7.19 8.73
C LEU A 55 9.17 -7.28 9.30
N PRO A 56 9.41 -7.96 10.45
CA PRO A 56 10.77 -8.19 10.94
C PRO A 56 11.69 -8.85 9.92
N ASN A 57 11.24 -9.95 9.29
CA ASN A 57 12.06 -10.70 8.33
C ASN A 57 12.36 -9.88 7.07
N TYR A 58 11.38 -9.11 6.59
CA TYR A 58 11.56 -8.18 5.48
C TYR A 58 12.61 -7.11 5.81
N GLN A 59 12.50 -6.48 6.99
CA GLN A 59 13.44 -5.46 7.43
C GLN A 59 14.85 -6.01 7.64
N GLU A 60 15.00 -7.22 8.17
CA GLU A 60 16.29 -7.89 8.31
C GLU A 60 16.95 -8.11 6.94
N SER A 61 16.19 -8.61 5.97
CA SER A 61 16.67 -8.79 4.59
C SER A 61 17.20 -7.48 3.99
N LEU A 62 16.51 -6.37 4.22
CA LEU A 62 16.94 -5.04 3.77
C LEU A 62 18.19 -4.54 4.49
N ARG A 63 18.30 -4.76 5.80
CA ARG A 63 19.52 -4.42 6.57
C ARG A 63 20.73 -5.17 6.04
N ASN A 64 20.56 -6.44 5.69
CA ASN A 64 21.64 -7.23 5.09
C ASN A 64 22.08 -6.66 3.74
N LEU A 65 21.14 -6.21 2.89
CA LEU A 65 21.48 -5.51 1.66
C LEU A 65 22.26 -4.21 1.94
N ILE A 66 21.79 -3.39 2.89
CA ILE A 66 22.47 -2.15 3.26
C ILE A 66 23.88 -2.44 3.80
N HIS A 67 24.05 -3.46 4.64
CA HIS A 67 25.34 -3.88 5.17
C HIS A 67 26.30 -4.32 4.04
N ASN A 68 25.78 -4.98 3.01
CA ASN A 68 26.53 -5.37 1.83
C ASN A 68 26.78 -4.22 0.84
N GLY A 69 26.50 -2.97 1.23
CA GLY A 69 26.79 -1.77 0.43
C GLY A 69 25.72 -1.40 -0.59
N TYR A 70 24.54 -2.03 -0.57
CA TYR A 70 23.45 -1.67 -1.46
C TYR A 70 22.66 -0.46 -0.94
N GLU A 71 22.35 0.47 -1.86
CA GLU A 71 21.43 1.58 -1.58
C GLU A 71 19.99 1.18 -1.95
N ILE A 72 19.05 1.31 -1.00
CA ILE A 72 17.64 0.99 -1.23
C ILE A 72 16.90 2.24 -1.74
N ILE A 73 16.43 2.20 -2.98
CA ILE A 73 15.70 3.31 -3.63
C ILE A 73 14.20 2.98 -3.72
N GLY A 74 13.38 3.76 -3.03
CA GLY A 74 11.93 3.66 -3.03
C GLY A 74 11.28 4.27 -4.26
N TYR A 75 10.12 3.73 -4.63
CA TYR A 75 9.26 4.30 -5.67
C TYR A 75 7.79 4.17 -5.31
N ALA A 76 7.08 5.31 -5.29
CA ALA A 76 5.64 5.35 -5.09
C ALA A 76 4.95 5.87 -6.36
N ARG A 77 3.73 5.37 -6.63
CA ARG A 77 2.92 5.83 -7.76
C ARG A 77 1.45 5.84 -7.40
N LYS A 78 0.74 6.89 -7.84
CA LYS A 78 -0.71 6.90 -7.90
C LYS A 78 -1.21 6.88 -9.33
N SER A 79 -2.19 6.01 -9.59
CA SER A 79 -2.96 6.04 -10.83
C SER A 79 -3.88 7.26 -10.85
N PRO A 80 -4.28 7.75 -12.03
CA PRO A 80 -5.30 8.76 -12.17
C PRO A 80 -6.61 8.32 -11.51
N THR A 81 -7.18 9.21 -10.72
CA THR A 81 -8.43 9.01 -9.96
C THR A 81 -9.18 10.33 -9.89
N ILE A 82 -10.46 10.28 -9.51
CA ILE A 82 -11.26 11.48 -9.21
C ILE A 82 -10.86 12.18 -7.90
N ASP A 83 -9.82 11.68 -7.22
CA ASP A 83 -9.30 12.26 -5.97
C ASP A 83 -8.81 13.70 -6.23
N ASN A 84 -9.14 14.61 -5.32
CA ASN A 84 -8.59 15.96 -5.31
C ASN A 84 -7.08 15.95 -4.96
N ILE A 85 -6.42 17.09 -5.20
CA ILE A 85 -4.96 17.24 -5.02
C ILE A 85 -4.55 16.92 -3.58
N ASP A 86 -5.30 17.38 -2.57
CA ASP A 86 -4.93 17.18 -1.16
C ASP A 86 -5.04 15.72 -0.73
N THR A 87 -6.10 15.02 -1.16
CA THR A 87 -6.27 13.58 -0.90
C THR A 87 -5.15 12.79 -1.55
N ARG A 88 -4.82 13.11 -2.81
CA ARG A 88 -3.71 12.47 -3.52
C ARG A 88 -2.38 12.73 -2.83
N THR A 89 -2.12 13.97 -2.41
CA THR A 89 -0.90 14.35 -1.68
C THR A 89 -0.78 13.57 -0.37
N ARG A 90 -1.83 13.52 0.45
CA ARG A 90 -1.85 12.77 1.71
C ARG A 90 -1.59 11.27 1.49
N LEU A 91 -2.20 10.67 0.46
CA LEU A 91 -1.99 9.25 0.15
C LEU A 91 -0.57 8.98 -0.33
N LEU A 92 0.00 9.86 -1.14
CA LEU A 92 1.38 9.76 -1.59
C LEU A 92 2.36 9.95 -0.42
N GLN A 93 2.10 10.88 0.49
CA GLN A 93 2.92 11.07 1.68
C GLN A 93 2.93 9.79 2.52
N ALA A 94 1.76 9.20 2.80
CA ALA A 94 1.69 7.94 3.52
C ALA A 94 2.48 6.81 2.83
N MET A 95 2.54 6.78 1.50
CA MET A 95 3.38 5.82 0.77
C MET A 95 4.88 6.12 0.93
N VAL A 96 5.27 7.40 0.90
CA VAL A 96 6.66 7.83 1.14
C VAL A 96 7.09 7.47 2.56
N ASP A 97 6.27 7.76 3.56
CA ASP A 97 6.53 7.45 4.97
C ASP A 97 6.71 5.94 5.15
N ASN A 98 5.81 5.13 4.59
CA ASN A 98 5.91 3.67 4.64
C ASN A 98 7.19 3.14 3.98
N LEU A 99 7.66 3.76 2.88
CA LEU A 99 8.90 3.35 2.23
C LEU A 99 10.11 3.62 3.13
N HIS A 100 10.14 4.77 3.81
CA HIS A 100 11.19 5.09 4.78
C HIS A 100 11.13 4.18 6.01
N GLU A 101 9.98 4.09 6.66
CA GLU A 101 9.80 3.38 7.94
C GLU A 101 9.93 1.85 7.77
N ARG A 102 9.33 1.28 6.73
CA ARG A 102 9.26 -0.18 6.55
C ARG A 102 10.38 -0.71 5.66
N SER A 103 10.88 0.11 4.74
CA SER A 103 11.82 -0.34 3.70
C SER A 103 13.19 0.31 3.77
N PHE A 104 13.45 1.18 4.75
CA PHE A 104 14.73 1.86 4.97
C PHE A 104 15.30 2.53 3.71
N THR A 105 14.42 3.09 2.88
CA THR A 105 14.81 3.71 1.61
C THR A 105 15.63 4.97 1.86
N SER A 106 16.76 5.14 1.19
CA SER A 106 17.55 6.38 1.27
C SER A 106 16.96 7.49 0.39
N LYS A 107 16.38 7.11 -0.75
CA LYS A 107 15.79 8.00 -1.75
C LYS A 107 14.42 7.48 -2.14
N VAL A 108 13.44 8.37 -2.28
CA VAL A 108 12.09 8.01 -2.70
C VAL A 108 11.68 8.87 -3.88
N TYR A 109 11.35 8.22 -5.00
CA TYR A 109 10.83 8.89 -6.18
C TYR A 109 9.34 8.63 -6.35
N VAL A 110 8.59 9.66 -6.72
CA VAL A 110 7.13 9.59 -6.74
C VAL A 110 6.58 9.90 -8.13
N SER A 111 5.61 9.12 -8.59
CA SER A 111 4.75 9.48 -9.70
C SER A 111 3.38 9.87 -9.21
N THR A 112 3.02 11.14 -9.37
CA THR A 112 1.84 11.71 -8.71
C THR A 112 0.56 11.20 -9.37
N CYS A 113 0.57 11.06 -10.69
CA CYS A 113 -0.61 10.70 -11.48
C CYS A 113 -0.19 10.08 -12.82
N SER A 114 -0.07 8.75 -12.87
CA SER A 114 0.26 8.04 -14.13
C SER A 114 -0.40 6.68 -14.24
N TYR A 115 -0.86 6.34 -15.44
CA TYR A 115 -1.42 5.02 -15.72
C TYR A 115 -0.30 3.96 -15.70
N SER A 116 -0.66 2.72 -15.36
CA SER A 116 0.28 1.59 -15.45
C SER A 116 0.74 1.36 -16.89
N SER A 117 -0.14 1.61 -17.87
CA SER A 117 0.14 1.50 -19.31
C SER A 117 1.04 2.61 -19.85
N THR A 118 1.19 3.74 -19.15
CA THR A 118 2.12 4.80 -19.57
C THR A 118 3.55 4.28 -19.46
N PRO A 119 4.34 4.31 -20.55
CA PRO A 119 5.74 3.91 -20.52
C PRO A 119 6.50 4.65 -19.42
N PHE A 120 7.41 3.94 -18.72
CA PHE A 120 8.04 4.48 -17.53
C PHE A 120 8.81 5.79 -17.79
N PHE A 121 9.45 5.91 -18.96
CA PHE A 121 10.21 7.09 -19.37
C PHE A 121 9.34 8.32 -19.69
N GLU A 122 8.05 8.14 -19.94
CA GLU A 122 7.11 9.23 -20.26
C GLU A 122 6.38 9.76 -19.03
N ARG A 123 6.51 9.10 -17.87
CA ARG A 123 5.80 9.47 -16.65
C ARG A 123 6.35 10.75 -16.05
N ASP A 124 5.46 11.64 -15.62
CA ASP A 124 5.83 12.89 -14.93
C ASP A 124 6.79 13.80 -15.75
N LEU A 125 6.75 13.73 -17.09
CA LEU A 125 7.48 14.64 -17.98
C LEU A 125 7.09 16.11 -17.77
N LYS A 126 5.85 16.36 -17.33
CA LYS A 126 5.33 17.67 -16.94
C LYS A 126 4.82 17.56 -15.52
N ASN A 127 5.45 18.25 -14.57
CA ASN A 127 4.90 18.41 -13.21
C ASN A 127 3.69 19.35 -13.31
N LYS A 128 2.48 18.81 -13.32
CA LYS A 128 1.26 19.59 -13.56
C LYS A 128 0.58 20.06 -12.27
N ASP A 129 0.91 19.49 -11.13
CA ASP A 129 0.08 19.54 -9.92
C ASP A 129 0.80 20.05 -8.67
N GLY A 130 2.12 20.31 -8.74
CA GLY A 130 2.92 20.80 -7.60
C GLY A 130 2.93 19.86 -6.39
N ILE A 131 2.48 18.61 -6.56
CA ILE A 131 2.33 17.66 -5.46
C ILE A 131 3.69 17.25 -4.91
N ILE A 132 4.67 17.03 -5.79
CA ILE A 132 6.03 16.62 -5.39
C ILE A 132 6.63 17.60 -4.39
N ASP A 133 6.43 18.90 -4.59
CA ASP A 133 6.98 19.94 -3.72
C ASP A 133 6.32 19.97 -2.34
N LYS A 134 5.13 19.37 -2.20
CA LYS A 134 4.40 19.21 -0.94
C LYS A 134 4.78 17.94 -0.18
N LEU A 135 5.48 16.99 -0.81
CA LEU A 135 5.82 15.72 -0.18
C LEU A 135 7.12 15.85 0.63
N SER A 136 7.03 15.64 1.95
CA SER A 136 8.21 15.55 2.79
C SER A 136 8.98 14.27 2.49
N GLN A 137 10.31 14.38 2.45
CA GLN A 137 11.24 13.27 2.22
C GLN A 137 11.13 12.57 0.86
N ALA A 138 10.36 13.12 -0.08
CA ALA A 138 10.44 12.73 -1.49
C ALA A 138 11.70 13.33 -2.11
N THR A 139 12.50 12.51 -2.77
CA THR A 139 13.72 12.93 -3.48
C THR A 139 13.39 13.60 -4.81
N GLY A 140 12.28 13.22 -5.43
CA GLY A 140 11.83 13.82 -6.69
C GLY A 140 10.78 12.96 -7.38
N ASN A 141 10.59 13.20 -8.67
CA ASN A 141 9.63 12.46 -9.49
C ASN A 141 10.27 11.31 -10.28
N THR A 142 9.47 10.61 -11.10
CA THR A 142 9.96 9.51 -11.95
C THR A 142 11.13 9.91 -12.84
N GLN A 143 11.15 11.15 -13.35
CA GLN A 143 12.26 11.64 -14.19
C GLN A 143 13.57 11.77 -13.41
N GLY A 144 13.51 12.15 -12.13
CA GLY A 144 14.66 12.11 -11.22
C GLY A 144 15.22 10.69 -11.06
N LYS A 145 14.34 9.69 -10.89
CA LYS A 145 14.75 8.28 -10.79
C LYS A 145 15.44 7.78 -12.05
N ILE A 146 14.91 8.15 -13.21
CA ILE A 146 15.46 7.75 -14.52
C ILE A 146 16.88 8.31 -14.68
N LYS A 147 17.08 9.60 -14.36
CA LYS A 147 18.41 10.23 -14.39
C LYS A 147 19.39 9.52 -13.47
N LEU A 148 18.97 9.18 -12.24
CA LEU A 148 19.81 8.41 -11.31
C LEU A 148 20.25 7.08 -11.94
N LYS A 149 19.32 6.34 -12.54
CA LYS A 149 19.63 5.06 -13.22
C LYS A 149 20.66 5.24 -14.33
N TYR A 150 20.49 6.25 -15.19
CA TYR A 150 21.44 6.53 -16.27
C TYR A 150 22.84 6.86 -15.74
N ASN A 151 22.94 7.58 -14.62
CA ASN A 151 24.23 7.93 -14.03
C ASN A 151 24.94 6.71 -13.42
N MET A 152 24.20 5.80 -12.78
CA MET A 152 24.79 4.56 -12.23
C MET A 152 25.30 3.61 -13.32
N CYS A 153 24.68 3.59 -14.50
CA CYS A 153 25.10 2.71 -15.61
C CYS A 153 26.27 3.28 -16.44
N LYS A 154 26.74 4.49 -16.15
CA LYS A 154 27.88 5.13 -16.84
C LYS A 154 29.19 5.05 -16.06
N LEU A 155 29.14 4.54 -14.82
CA LEU A 155 30.30 4.22 -13.98
C LEU A 155 30.69 2.76 -14.23
#